data_AF-A0A934BH68-F1
#
_entry.id   AF-A0A934BH68-F1
#
_cell.length_a   1.000
_cell.length_b   1.000
_cell.length_c   1.000
_cell.angle_alpha   90.00
_cell.angle_beta   90.00
_cell.angle_gamma   90.00
#
_symmetry.space_group_name_H-M   'P 1'
#
loop_
_entity.id
_entity.type
_entity.pdbx_description
1 polymer ?
#
loop_
_entity_poly.entity_id
_entity_poly.type
_entity_poly.pdbx_seq_one_letter_code
_entity_poly.pdbx_strand_id
1 'polypeptide(L)'
;MIRTIVAGLLLCLSVDAACQEPPAQSKLNDEVLTSFASSKRKQTADIGATLGLQIAPEIGKFFAAAEQGDWNSVSNLYTNLRARTGVDQGTVRDPAFAVQLFQPVLETFGAYEAFVRWDRALLRKFGEDILRSIPDGSIYFGGTDPGRSTPRNFNDGRRRPENACRWLTAA
;
A
#
# COMPACT_ATOMS: atom_id res chain seq x y z
N MET A 1 -61.91 24.21 -22.77
CA MET A 1 -60.44 24.26 -22.91
C MET A 1 -59.84 24.71 -21.59
N ILE A 2 -59.37 23.78 -20.76
CA ILE A 2 -58.59 24.05 -19.54
C ILE A 2 -57.46 23.01 -19.57
N ARG A 3 -56.21 23.48 -19.69
CA ARG A 3 -55.01 22.64 -19.76
C ARG A 3 -54.52 22.37 -18.33
N THR A 4 -54.76 21.16 -17.85
CA THR A 4 -54.08 20.62 -16.67
C THR A 4 -52.70 20.14 -17.10
N ILE A 5 -51.63 20.83 -16.69
CA ILE A 5 -50.26 20.36 -16.88
C ILE A 5 -49.97 19.37 -15.75
N VAL A 6 -49.90 18.09 -16.09
CA VAL A 6 -49.36 17.04 -15.22
C VAL A 6 -47.85 17.26 -15.15
N ALA A 7 -47.35 17.64 -13.98
CA ALA A 7 -45.92 17.70 -13.68
C ALA A 7 -45.37 16.27 -13.74
N GLY A 8 -44.65 15.97 -14.84
CA GLY A 8 -43.96 14.70 -15.04
C GLY A 8 -42.83 14.55 -14.03
N LEU A 9 -43.04 13.64 -13.08
CA LEU A 9 -42.03 13.09 -12.20
C LEU A 9 -41.05 12.24 -13.04
N LEU A 10 -40.05 12.89 -13.64
CA LEU A 10 -38.95 12.23 -14.34
C LEU A 10 -37.88 11.83 -13.30
N LEU A 11 -38.09 10.63 -12.75
CA LEU A 11 -37.05 9.81 -12.13
C LEU A 11 -35.94 9.54 -13.15
N CYS A 12 -34.84 10.28 -13.10
CA CYS A 12 -33.57 9.81 -13.64
C CYS A 12 -32.77 9.20 -12.49
N LEU A 13 -32.94 7.89 -12.36
CA LEU A 13 -31.98 6.99 -11.71
C LEU A 13 -30.64 7.12 -12.45
N SER A 14 -29.71 7.88 -11.89
CA SER A 14 -28.29 7.77 -12.25
C SER A 14 -27.47 7.77 -10.97
N VAL A 15 -27.70 6.72 -10.19
CA VAL A 15 -26.77 6.25 -9.16
C VAL A 15 -25.89 5.19 -9.84
N ASP A 16 -24.60 5.20 -9.52
CA ASP A 16 -23.59 4.17 -9.84
C ASP A 16 -22.85 4.19 -11.19
N ALA A 17 -22.29 5.33 -11.60
CA ALA A 17 -21.12 5.33 -12.51
C ALA A 17 -19.80 5.75 -11.82
N ALA A 18 -19.84 6.15 -10.54
CA ALA A 18 -18.67 6.67 -9.81
C ALA A 18 -17.92 5.63 -8.98
N CYS A 19 -18.40 4.38 -8.91
CA CYS A 19 -17.84 3.31 -8.07
C CYS A 19 -17.40 2.07 -8.86
N GLN A 20 -17.11 2.19 -10.16
CA GLN A 20 -16.42 1.10 -10.86
C GLN A 20 -14.93 1.21 -10.60
N GLU A 21 -14.46 0.44 -9.62
CA GLU A 21 -13.03 0.19 -9.45
C GLU A 21 -12.47 -0.32 -10.79
N PRO A 22 -11.41 0.30 -11.33
CA PRO A 22 -10.79 -0.21 -12.54
C PRO A 22 -10.38 -1.68 -12.33
N PRO A 23 -10.52 -2.53 -13.35
CA PRO A 23 -10.20 -3.94 -13.21
C PRO A 23 -8.74 -4.08 -12.76
N ALA A 24 -8.53 -4.83 -11.68
CA ALA A 24 -7.21 -5.01 -11.10
C ALA A 24 -6.24 -5.55 -12.16
N GLN A 25 -5.21 -4.78 -12.48
CA GLN A 25 -4.16 -5.22 -13.39
C GLN A 25 -3.33 -6.30 -12.70
N SER A 26 -3.18 -7.46 -13.35
CA SER A 26 -2.42 -8.59 -12.81
C SER A 26 -0.92 -8.30 -12.70
N LYS A 27 -0.41 -7.38 -13.52
CA LYS A 27 0.98 -6.91 -13.52
C LYS A 27 1.05 -5.39 -13.45
N LEU A 28 1.80 -4.89 -12.48
CA LEU A 28 2.10 -3.49 -12.30
C LEU A 28 3.52 -3.21 -12.80
N ASN A 29 3.64 -2.55 -13.95
CA ASN A 29 4.93 -2.17 -14.53
C ASN A 29 5.30 -0.75 -14.08
N ASP A 30 5.69 -0.59 -12.82
CA ASP A 30 6.13 0.69 -12.25
C ASP A 30 7.45 0.51 -11.47
N GLU A 31 8.51 1.20 -11.94
CA GLU A 31 9.87 1.09 -11.39
C GLU A 31 9.98 1.65 -9.96
N VAL A 32 9.19 2.67 -9.62
CA VAL A 32 9.17 3.24 -8.26
C VAL A 32 8.59 2.21 -7.30
N LEU A 33 7.53 1.52 -7.73
CA LEU A 33 6.85 0.51 -6.92
C LEU A 33 7.71 -0.75 -6.69
N THR A 34 8.46 -1.21 -7.70
CA THR A 34 9.38 -2.35 -7.55
C THR A 34 10.65 -2.00 -6.78
N SER A 35 11.17 -0.78 -6.94
CA SER A 35 12.28 -0.26 -6.12
C SER A 35 11.90 -0.10 -4.65
N PHE A 36 10.67 0.36 -4.39
CA PHE A 36 10.12 0.43 -3.04
C PHE A 36 10.04 -0.96 -2.39
N ALA A 37 9.55 -1.97 -3.11
CA ALA A 37 9.52 -3.35 -2.62
C ALA A 37 10.93 -3.87 -2.26
N SER A 38 11.93 -3.56 -3.09
CA SER A 38 13.33 -3.92 -2.82
C SER A 38 13.87 -3.26 -1.54
N SER A 39 13.55 -1.98 -1.32
CA SER A 39 13.91 -1.24 -0.11
C SER A 39 13.26 -1.87 1.14
N LYS A 40 11.98 -2.24 1.05
CA LYS A 40 11.24 -2.89 2.13
C LYS A 40 11.77 -4.30 2.44
N ARG A 41 12.16 -5.06 1.41
CA ARG A 41 12.82 -6.35 1.59
C ARG A 41 14.12 -6.22 2.39
N LYS A 42 14.94 -5.22 2.07
CA LYS A 42 16.16 -4.92 2.83
C LYS A 42 15.83 -4.55 4.28
N GLN A 43 14.84 -3.70 4.50
CA GLN A 43 14.40 -3.34 5.84
C GLN A 43 13.95 -4.58 6.65
N THR A 44 13.23 -5.51 6.05
CA THR A 44 12.86 -6.78 6.71
C THR A 44 14.09 -7.61 7.09
N ALA A 45 15.10 -7.67 6.21
CA ALA A 45 16.36 -8.36 6.51
C ALA A 45 17.10 -7.72 7.69
N ASP A 46 17.18 -6.38 7.72
CA ASP A 46 17.83 -5.63 8.78
C ASP A 46 17.11 -5.81 10.14
N ILE A 47 15.77 -5.78 10.16
CA ILE A 47 14.97 -6.08 11.36
C ILE A 47 15.21 -7.52 11.83
N GLY A 48 15.20 -8.47 10.89
CA GLY A 48 15.47 -9.88 11.18
C GLY A 48 16.83 -10.09 11.83
N ALA A 49 17.87 -9.48 11.26
CA ALA A 49 19.23 -9.54 11.80
C ALA A 49 19.36 -8.85 13.16
N THR A 50 18.79 -7.65 13.33
CA THR A 50 18.89 -6.86 14.56
C THR A 50 18.23 -7.54 15.74
N LEU A 51 17.08 -8.19 15.51
CA LEU A 51 16.27 -8.82 16.55
C LEU A 51 16.49 -10.34 16.66
N GLY A 52 17.39 -10.92 15.85
CA GLY A 52 17.61 -12.37 15.82
C GLY A 52 16.39 -13.17 15.38
N LEU A 53 15.51 -12.59 14.57
CA LEU A 53 14.25 -13.19 14.14
C LEU A 53 14.45 -14.04 12.88
N GLN A 54 13.80 -15.21 12.87
CA GLN A 54 13.75 -16.05 11.67
C GLN A 54 12.75 -15.45 10.67
N ILE A 55 13.24 -15.16 9.45
CA ILE A 55 12.40 -14.67 8.38
C ILE A 55 11.70 -15.85 7.72
N ALA A 56 10.37 -15.89 7.80
CA ALA A 56 9.57 -16.93 7.17
C ALA A 56 9.79 -16.94 5.63
N PRO A 57 9.94 -18.11 4.98
CA PRO A 57 10.15 -18.20 3.54
C PRO A 57 9.06 -17.50 2.71
N GLU A 58 7.82 -17.48 3.21
CA GLU A 58 6.67 -16.81 2.57
C GLU A 58 6.88 -15.30 2.46
N ILE A 59 7.57 -14.67 3.42
CA ILE A 59 7.93 -13.24 3.35
C ILE A 59 8.90 -13.01 2.19
N GLY A 60 9.88 -13.91 2.01
CA GLY A 60 10.81 -13.85 0.88
C GLY A 60 10.10 -14.00 -0.47
N LYS A 61 9.12 -14.92 -0.55
CA LYS A 61 8.28 -15.09 -1.76
C LYS A 61 7.43 -13.86 -2.04
N PHE A 62 6.86 -13.25 -0.99
CA PHE A 62 6.07 -12.02 -1.11
C PHE A 62 6.89 -10.89 -1.73
N PHE A 63 8.10 -10.63 -1.21
CA PHE A 63 8.95 -9.59 -1.78
C PHE A 63 9.45 -9.91 -3.19
N ALA A 64 9.75 -11.17 -3.49
CA ALA A 64 10.13 -11.57 -4.85
C ALA A 64 8.99 -11.34 -5.86
N ALA A 65 7.73 -11.57 -5.46
CA ALA A 65 6.56 -11.27 -6.28
C ALA A 65 6.35 -9.76 -6.45
N ALA A 66 6.53 -8.99 -5.38
CA ALA A 66 6.46 -7.53 -5.42
C ALA A 66 7.54 -6.96 -6.35
N GLU A 67 8.79 -7.37 -6.23
CA GLU A 67 9.88 -6.94 -7.12
C GLU A 67 9.60 -7.22 -8.62
N GLN A 68 8.72 -8.18 -8.93
CA GLN A 68 8.26 -8.51 -10.29
C GLN A 68 6.95 -7.82 -10.71
N GLY A 69 6.42 -6.92 -9.89
CA GLY A 69 5.14 -6.25 -10.15
C GLY A 69 3.93 -7.19 -10.14
N ASP A 70 4.05 -8.40 -9.57
CA ASP A 70 3.03 -9.45 -9.65
C ASP A 70 1.90 -9.26 -8.65
N TRP A 71 0.88 -8.48 -9.01
CA TRP A 71 -0.20 -8.14 -8.09
C TRP A 71 -0.96 -9.37 -7.57
N ASN A 72 -1.22 -10.34 -8.44
CA ASN A 72 -1.95 -11.54 -8.04
C ASN A 72 -1.16 -12.36 -7.01
N SER A 73 0.15 -12.51 -7.21
CA SER A 73 1.00 -13.20 -6.26
C SER A 73 1.18 -12.41 -4.97
N VAL A 74 1.36 -11.09 -5.07
CA VAL A 74 1.47 -10.18 -3.92
C VAL A 74 0.23 -10.25 -3.03
N SER A 75 -0.96 -10.12 -3.62
CA SER A 75 -2.23 -10.12 -2.86
C SER A 75 -2.51 -11.48 -2.21
N ASN A 76 -2.28 -12.59 -2.92
CA ASN A 76 -2.47 -13.92 -2.36
C ASN A 76 -1.47 -14.24 -1.24
N LEU A 77 -0.19 -13.91 -1.42
CA LEU A 77 0.84 -14.12 -0.40
C LEU A 77 0.59 -13.23 0.83
N TYR A 78 0.13 -11.99 0.64
CA TYR A 78 -0.25 -11.11 1.73
C TYR A 78 -1.39 -11.69 2.56
N THR A 79 -2.47 -12.16 1.93
CA THR A 79 -3.60 -12.78 2.63
C THR A 79 -3.16 -13.94 3.53
N ASN A 80 -2.27 -14.80 3.02
CA ASN A 80 -1.72 -15.92 3.78
C ASN A 80 -0.86 -15.46 4.96
N LEU A 81 0.00 -14.44 4.75
CA LEU A 81 0.84 -13.87 5.81
C LEU A 81 0.01 -13.15 6.87
N ARG A 82 -1.03 -12.41 6.47
CA ARG A 82 -1.93 -11.67 7.36
C ARG A 82 -2.70 -12.61 8.27
N ALA A 83 -3.18 -13.74 7.76
CA ALA A 83 -3.89 -14.74 8.57
C ALA A 83 -3.05 -15.25 9.77
N ARG A 84 -1.71 -15.32 9.62
CA ARG A 84 -0.80 -15.73 10.69
C ARG A 84 -0.67 -14.71 11.82
N THR A 85 -1.07 -13.45 11.59
CA THR A 85 -1.02 -12.40 12.62
C THR A 85 -2.11 -12.55 13.68
N GLY A 86 -3.22 -13.23 13.37
CA GLY A 86 -4.38 -13.33 14.26
C GLY A 86 -5.24 -12.06 14.33
N VAL A 87 -5.02 -11.08 13.45
CA VAL A 87 -5.74 -9.79 13.46
C VAL A 87 -7.15 -9.91 12.86
N ASP A 88 -7.34 -10.82 11.90
CA ASP A 88 -8.63 -10.99 11.22
C ASP A 88 -9.54 -11.96 12.00
N GLN A 89 -10.85 -11.71 11.94
CA GLN A 89 -11.83 -12.55 12.63
C GLN A 89 -11.73 -14.01 12.16
N GLY A 90 -11.67 -14.95 13.11
CA GLY A 90 -11.56 -16.38 12.81
C GLY A 90 -10.13 -16.87 12.54
N THR A 91 -9.13 -15.99 12.62
CA THR A 91 -7.71 -16.39 12.51
C THR A 91 -7.07 -16.57 13.89
N VAL A 92 -6.12 -17.51 13.99
CA VAL A 92 -5.35 -17.76 15.21
C VAL A 92 -3.92 -17.27 14.98
N ARG A 93 -3.42 -16.46 15.92
CA ARG A 93 -2.04 -15.97 15.87
C ARG A 93 -1.05 -17.14 15.89
N ASP A 94 -0.19 -17.20 14.89
CA ASP A 94 0.93 -18.13 14.82
C ASP A 94 2.07 -17.65 15.75
N PRO A 95 2.41 -18.38 16.84
CA PRO A 95 3.47 -17.98 17.75
C PRO A 95 4.87 -17.97 17.11
N ALA A 96 5.07 -18.76 16.05
CA ALA A 96 6.34 -18.81 15.31
C ALA A 96 6.45 -17.68 14.28
N PHE A 97 5.37 -16.94 14.04
CA PHE A 97 5.38 -15.79 13.14
C PHE A 97 5.85 -14.53 13.88
N ALA A 98 7.04 -14.07 13.53
CA ALA A 98 7.59 -12.83 14.04
C ALA A 98 6.85 -11.62 13.46
N VAL A 99 5.80 -11.17 14.15
CA VAL A 99 4.91 -10.06 13.73
C VAL A 99 5.67 -8.76 13.43
N GLN A 100 6.85 -8.55 14.02
CA GLN A 100 7.73 -7.41 13.76
C GLN A 100 8.17 -7.36 12.29
N LEU A 101 8.30 -8.52 11.63
CA LEU A 101 8.65 -8.62 10.22
C LEU A 101 7.47 -8.34 9.28
N PHE A 102 6.25 -8.25 9.80
CA PHE A 102 5.04 -8.04 9.01
C PHE A 102 4.82 -6.57 8.63
N GLN A 103 5.40 -5.62 9.37
CA GLN A 103 5.20 -4.20 9.09
C GLN A 103 5.69 -3.80 7.67
N PRO A 104 6.90 -4.19 7.20
CA PRO A 104 7.30 -3.92 5.82
C PRO A 104 6.43 -4.64 4.77
N VAL A 105 5.89 -5.82 5.10
CA VAL A 105 4.95 -6.56 4.23
C VAL A 105 3.65 -5.77 4.07
N LEU A 106 3.09 -5.28 5.17
CA LEU A 106 1.87 -4.47 5.19
C LEU A 106 2.04 -3.17 4.40
N GLU A 107 3.15 -2.46 4.59
CA GLU A 107 3.47 -1.24 3.85
C GLU A 107 3.58 -1.49 2.34
N THR A 108 4.25 -2.59 1.97
CA THR A 108 4.38 -3.00 0.56
C THR A 108 3.02 -3.36 -0.04
N PHE A 109 2.20 -4.15 0.64
CA PHE A 109 0.88 -4.49 0.14
C PHE A 109 0.01 -3.24 -0.08
N GLY A 110 -0.04 -2.33 0.90
CA GLY A 110 -0.82 -1.10 0.77
C GLY A 110 -0.34 -0.21 -0.40
N ALA A 111 0.96 -0.26 -0.72
CA ALA A 111 1.49 0.38 -1.92
C ALA A 111 0.90 -0.19 -3.20
N TYR A 112 0.97 -1.51 -3.34
CA TYR A 112 0.49 -2.20 -4.53
C TYR A 112 -1.03 -2.04 -4.65
N GLU A 113 -1.75 -2.15 -3.54
CA GLU A 113 -3.19 -1.94 -3.49
C GLU A 113 -3.57 -0.52 -3.95
N ALA A 114 -2.87 0.52 -3.48
CA ALA A 114 -3.11 1.88 -3.94
C ALA A 114 -2.87 2.04 -5.44
N PHE A 115 -1.81 1.43 -5.99
CA PHE A 115 -1.53 1.48 -7.44
C PHE A 115 -2.56 0.73 -8.30
N VAL A 116 -3.21 -0.29 -7.72
CA VAL A 116 -4.25 -1.08 -8.39
C VAL A 116 -5.61 -0.39 -8.33
N ARG A 117 -5.96 0.15 -7.16
CA ARG A 117 -7.32 0.65 -6.87
C ARG A 117 -7.49 2.14 -7.14
N TRP A 118 -6.42 2.94 -7.04
CA TRP A 118 -6.50 4.39 -7.24
C TRP A 118 -6.13 4.77 -8.67
N ASP A 119 -6.70 5.88 -9.13
CA ASP A 119 -6.24 6.50 -10.38
C ASP A 119 -4.76 6.87 -10.26
N ARG A 120 -3.94 6.38 -11.19
CA ARG A 120 -2.49 6.54 -11.14
C ARG A 120 -2.05 7.99 -11.28
N ALA A 121 -2.78 8.81 -12.04
CA ALA A 121 -2.46 10.23 -12.19
C ALA A 121 -2.76 10.98 -10.89
N LEU A 122 -3.87 10.66 -10.21
CA LEU A 122 -4.19 11.20 -8.89
C LEU A 122 -3.21 10.73 -7.82
N LEU A 123 -2.80 9.45 -7.84
CA LEU A 123 -1.83 8.91 -6.91
C LEU A 123 -0.47 9.60 -7.08
N ARG A 124 -0.04 9.84 -8.32
CA ARG A 124 1.17 10.62 -8.61
C ARG A 124 1.05 12.06 -8.15
N LYS A 125 -0.07 12.75 -8.41
CA LYS A 125 -0.30 14.11 -7.89
C LYS A 125 -0.28 14.16 -6.37
N PHE A 126 -0.87 13.17 -5.70
CA PHE A 126 -0.79 13.05 -4.25
C PHE A 126 0.68 12.94 -3.79
N GLY A 127 1.47 12.08 -4.44
CA GLY A 127 2.88 11.89 -4.11
C GLY A 127 3.79 13.07 -4.47
N GLU A 128 3.54 13.74 -5.61
CA GLU A 128 4.39 14.79 -6.16
C GLU A 128 4.00 16.18 -5.65
N ASP A 129 2.72 16.46 -5.43
CA ASP A 129 2.26 17.80 -5.05
C ASP A 129 2.05 17.88 -3.53
N ILE A 130 1.29 16.94 -2.96
CA ILE A 130 0.93 16.99 -1.54
C ILE A 130 2.12 16.60 -0.68
N LEU A 131 2.75 15.45 -0.92
CA LEU A 131 3.88 15.03 -0.08
C LEU A 131 5.12 15.90 -0.24
N ARG A 132 5.35 16.51 -1.42
CA ARG A 132 6.48 17.45 -1.59
C ARG A 132 6.20 18.83 -1.00
N SER A 133 4.94 19.21 -0.82
CA SER A 133 4.61 20.46 -0.13
C SER A 133 4.87 20.41 1.37
N ILE A 134 5.06 19.22 1.95
CA ILE A 134 5.37 19.05 3.36
C ILE A 134 6.83 19.47 3.60
N PRO A 135 7.09 20.49 4.44
CA PRO A 135 8.46 20.96 4.69
C PRO A 135 9.34 19.87 5.31
N ASP A 136 10.64 19.91 5.00
CA ASP A 136 11.63 19.03 5.61
C ASP A 136 11.59 19.12 7.14
N GLY A 137 11.68 17.97 7.81
CA GLY A 137 11.59 17.88 9.27
C GLY A 137 10.16 17.75 9.82
N SER A 138 9.13 17.85 8.97
CA SER A 138 7.73 17.64 9.39
C SER A 138 7.42 16.15 9.62
N ILE A 139 6.45 15.89 10.51
CA ILE A 139 5.92 14.55 10.76
C ILE A 139 4.57 14.43 10.05
N TYR A 140 4.45 13.49 9.12
CA TYR A 140 3.19 13.17 8.46
C TYR A 140 2.51 11.99 9.16
N PHE A 141 1.30 12.23 9.71
CA PHE A 141 0.46 11.17 10.24
C PHE A 141 -0.45 10.63 9.14
N GLY A 142 -0.06 9.48 8.59
CA GLY A 142 -0.92 8.70 7.72
C GLY A 142 -2.06 8.07 8.50
N GLY A 143 -3.28 8.11 7.96
CA GLY A 143 -4.43 7.36 8.50
C GLY A 143 -4.26 5.84 8.37
N THR A 144 -5.35 5.08 8.50
CA THR A 144 -5.33 3.62 8.30
C THR A 144 -5.23 3.25 6.81
N ASP A 145 -4.75 2.04 6.50
CA ASP A 145 -4.71 1.43 5.16
C ASP A 145 -3.98 2.25 4.06
N PRO A 146 -4.62 2.87 3.04
CA PRO A 146 -3.88 3.59 1.99
C PRO A 146 -3.20 4.84 2.53
N GLY A 147 -3.74 5.49 3.56
CA GLY A 147 -3.13 6.67 4.19
C GLY A 147 -1.81 6.34 4.92
N ARG A 148 -1.66 5.11 5.41
CA ARG A 148 -0.44 4.63 6.09
C ARG A 148 0.68 4.31 5.12
N SER A 149 0.33 3.68 4.00
CA SER A 149 1.28 3.11 3.05
C SER A 149 1.72 4.11 1.98
N THR A 150 0.78 4.85 1.37
CA THR A 150 1.07 5.74 0.23
C THR A 150 2.19 6.76 0.46
N PRO A 151 2.30 7.48 1.60
CA PRO A 151 3.34 8.48 1.78
C PRO A 151 4.74 7.86 1.82
N ARG A 152 4.85 6.71 2.49
CA ARG A 152 6.10 5.99 2.68
C ARG A 152 6.63 5.43 1.36
N ASN A 153 5.75 4.97 0.48
CA ASN A 153 6.11 4.47 -0.85
C ASN A 153 6.90 5.51 -1.64
N PHE A 154 6.38 6.73 -1.70
CA PHE A 154 7.00 7.82 -2.43
C PHE A 154 8.29 8.32 -1.77
N ASN A 155 8.44 8.17 -0.46
CA ASN A 155 9.65 8.58 0.24
C ASN A 155 10.81 7.59 0.06
N ASP A 156 10.52 6.29 0.21
CA ASP A 156 11.53 5.22 0.21
C ASP A 156 11.84 4.72 -1.22
N GLY A 157 10.93 4.88 -2.18
CA GLY A 157 11.15 4.57 -3.60
C GLY A 157 12.01 5.59 -4.36
N ARG A 158 12.39 6.70 -3.71
CA ARG A 158 13.34 7.68 -4.26
C ARG A 158 14.76 7.33 -3.83
N ARG A 159 15.72 7.27 -4.77
CA ARG A 159 17.14 7.42 -4.41
C ARG A 159 17.33 8.85 -3.87
N ARG A 160 17.52 8.98 -2.56
CA ARG A 160 17.98 10.26 -1.98
C ARG A 160 19.46 10.43 -2.32
N PRO A 161 19.93 11.62 -2.74
CA PRO A 161 21.36 11.91 -2.75
C PRO A 161 21.92 11.69 -1.33
N GLU A 162 23.16 11.21 -1.22
CA GLU A 162 23.84 10.70 -0.01
C GLU A 162 23.95 11.69 1.16
N ASN A 163 23.30 12.85 1.07
CA ASN A 163 23.48 14.00 1.96
C ASN A 163 22.22 14.29 2.80
N ALA A 164 21.13 13.53 2.63
CA ALA A 164 19.90 13.76 3.39
C ALA A 164 19.92 13.00 4.72
N CYS A 165 20.05 13.76 5.81
CA CYS A 165 20.18 13.31 7.19
C CYS A 165 19.36 12.07 7.59
N ARG A 166 20.10 11.18 8.24
CA ARG A 166 19.75 10.01 9.06
C ARG A 166 18.54 10.30 9.96
N TRP A 167 17.41 9.65 9.70
CA TRP A 167 16.31 9.63 10.66
C TRP A 167 16.68 8.75 11.85
N LEU A 168 16.57 9.31 13.03
CA LEU A 168 16.77 8.67 14.33
C LEU A 168 15.83 7.46 14.46
N THR A 169 16.42 6.27 14.63
CA THR A 169 15.81 5.21 15.43
C THR A 169 15.59 5.77 16.84
N ALA A 170 14.35 6.13 17.15
CA ALA A 170 13.91 6.30 18.52
C ALA A 170 13.43 4.94 19.05
N ALA A 171 13.82 4.68 20.29
CA ALA A 171 13.78 3.42 21.03
C ALA A 171 12.38 2.80 21.20
#